data_AF-A0A9X2JGR3-F1
#
_entry.id   AF-A0A9X2JGR3-F1
#
_cell.length_a   1.000
_cell.length_b   1.000
_cell.length_c   1.000
_cell.angle_alpha   90.00
_cell.angle_beta   90.00
_cell.angle_gamma   90.00
#
_symmetry.space_group_name_H-M   'P 1'
#
loop_
_entity.id
_entity.type
_entity.pdbx_description
1 polymer ?
#
loop_
_entity_poly.entity_id
_entity_poly.type
_entity_poly.pdbx_seq_one_letter_code
_entity_poly.pdbx_strand_id
1 'polypeptide(L)'
;MTSHCTICGLLAAVFLSLSSGVQAEHGVAIPAAEREKIVSLVDELVALGMPDVAGGEYFVGPAYVQQQLDPATESTAVPMQYSRIQETVPDSGEMIYKYIVPGPHFRLADGSWLISLGYLVKPDDRLQVFTRQLTKRDLDNVLEQATVEFAFEPDEDFAEWFADIRTDDLDTMKQGVEQGVSLWRYLQLPRNNTTLGVCFLLRAGASDADVLCYTIADSRCRDYWRMQPWLEGATPFDPTEQFEGFEQAEENWEAEHETYSVEPLNVAFRRDLHRYFFHMLTQDDRPYSAELTAKLAKATLDQGDPQHRAAKVDALLAALELPPQPADDAELADVLRSWGRAERRMVVKNSSDDGNASITTEFEMVHAGFTPSRQNLPKLFDLLDDSRPTRWIDHDGAHSVGENALRAIAMVLEQSPWELIDRDPAAPWTEQSRQQANQALRKWWEANRDDYEPAPE
;
A
#
# COMPACT_ATOMS: atom_id res chain seq x y z
N MET A 1 8.28 6.25 57.81
CA MET A 1 8.76 7.63 58.04
C MET A 1 8.87 8.30 56.68
N THR A 2 8.04 9.30 56.52
CA THR A 2 8.06 10.29 55.44
C THR A 2 9.42 10.94 55.31
N SER A 3 9.89 11.12 54.07
CA SER A 3 10.38 12.43 53.63
C SER A 3 10.24 12.54 52.11
N HIS A 4 9.42 13.51 51.72
CA HIS A 4 9.31 14.04 50.37
C HIS A 4 10.61 14.76 49.97
N CYS A 5 10.94 14.73 48.69
CA CYS A 5 11.53 15.85 48.00
C CYS A 5 10.68 16.16 46.77
N THR A 6 9.81 17.15 46.93
CA THR A 6 9.16 17.88 45.84
C THR A 6 10.12 19.00 45.44
N ILE A 7 10.67 18.90 44.23
CA ILE A 7 11.29 20.01 43.50
C ILE A 7 10.89 19.85 42.02
N CYS A 8 10.00 20.76 41.58
CA CYS A 8 9.72 21.28 40.24
C CYS A 8 9.24 20.29 39.14
N GLY A 9 8.04 20.36 38.56
CA GLY A 9 7.09 21.47 38.40
C GLY A 9 7.23 22.15 37.03
N LEU A 10 6.70 21.50 35.98
CA LEU A 10 6.42 21.88 34.57
C LEU A 10 6.67 20.59 33.75
N LEU A 11 5.74 19.82 33.16
CA LEU A 11 4.42 20.06 32.58
C LEU A 11 3.58 18.76 32.70
N ALA A 12 2.65 18.72 33.66
CA ALA A 12 1.61 17.70 33.74
C ALA A 12 0.26 18.38 34.01
N ALA A 13 -0.80 17.91 33.35
CA ALA A 13 -2.17 17.86 33.84
C ALA A 13 -3.00 19.15 34.17
N VAL A 14 -2.56 20.40 33.94
CA VAL A 14 -3.38 21.57 34.41
C VAL A 14 -3.53 22.76 33.43
N PHE A 15 -3.70 22.50 32.14
CA PHE A 15 -4.62 23.34 31.37
C PHE A 15 -5.43 22.36 30.52
N LEU A 16 -6.64 21.89 30.83
CA LEU A 16 -7.70 22.45 31.66
C LEU A 16 -8.77 21.34 31.79
N SER A 17 -8.51 20.29 32.56
CA SER A 17 -9.59 19.49 33.14
C SER A 17 -10.24 20.19 34.35
N LEU A 18 -9.97 21.49 34.58
CA LEU A 18 -10.55 22.23 35.70
C LEU A 18 -10.89 23.68 35.33
N SER A 19 -11.96 23.84 34.56
CA SER A 19 -13.04 24.68 35.08
C SER A 19 -14.39 24.03 34.80
N SER A 20 -14.88 23.33 35.82
CA SER A 20 -16.30 23.03 36.04
C SER A 20 -17.00 22.13 35.03
N GLY A 21 -16.70 20.83 35.13
CA GLY A 21 -17.70 19.77 35.25
C GLY A 21 -18.71 19.63 34.12
N VAL A 22 -18.32 18.95 33.05
CA VAL A 22 -19.24 18.36 32.08
C VAL A 22 -18.72 16.98 31.66
N GLN A 23 -19.65 16.11 31.30
CA GLN A 23 -19.56 14.66 31.11
C GLN A 23 -18.67 14.26 29.91
N ALA A 24 -17.94 13.14 30.05
CA ALA A 24 -17.31 12.35 28.97
C ALA A 24 -16.53 13.16 27.88
N GLU A 25 -15.30 13.58 28.16
CA GLU A 25 -14.48 14.48 27.32
C GLU A 25 -13.15 13.86 26.80
N HIS A 26 -13.10 12.57 26.45
CA HIS A 26 -11.84 11.88 26.04
C HIS A 26 -11.57 11.80 24.52
N GLY A 27 -12.26 12.57 23.69
CA GLY A 27 -11.83 12.80 22.31
C GLY A 27 -10.78 13.90 22.26
N VAL A 28 -9.53 13.60 21.88
CA VAL A 28 -8.62 14.64 21.41
C VAL A 28 -9.27 15.26 20.17
N ALA A 29 -9.90 16.42 20.34
CA ALA A 29 -10.56 17.08 19.22
C ALA A 29 -9.52 17.51 18.19
N ILE A 30 -9.72 17.13 16.91
CA ILE A 30 -8.87 17.62 15.82
C ILE A 30 -8.91 19.15 15.83
N PRO A 31 -7.76 19.85 15.88
CA PRO A 31 -7.75 21.30 15.77
C PRO A 31 -8.51 21.74 14.52
N ALA A 32 -9.40 22.73 14.64
CA ALA A 32 -10.29 23.14 13.55
C ALA A 32 -9.54 23.43 12.23
N ALA A 33 -8.34 24.00 12.31
CA ALA A 33 -7.49 24.27 11.16
C ALA A 33 -6.93 23.00 10.48
N GLU A 34 -6.62 21.94 11.23
CA GLU A 34 -6.22 20.66 10.64
C GLU A 34 -7.41 19.94 10.03
N ARG A 35 -8.57 20.00 10.71
CA ARG A 35 -9.83 19.44 10.21
C ARG A 35 -10.21 20.06 8.87
N GLU A 36 -10.13 21.39 8.75
CA GLU A 36 -10.41 22.10 7.49
C GLU A 36 -9.49 21.63 6.35
N LYS A 37 -8.19 21.39 6.63
CA LYS A 37 -7.26 20.85 5.62
C LYS A 37 -7.60 19.42 5.19
N ILE A 38 -8.02 18.57 6.12
CA ILE A 38 -8.43 17.18 5.82
C ILE A 38 -9.71 17.18 4.99
N VAL A 39 -10.74 17.94 5.41
CA VAL A 39 -12.00 18.06 4.66
C VAL A 39 -11.75 18.63 3.26
N SER A 40 -10.92 19.68 3.15
CA SER A 40 -10.53 20.27 1.87
C SER A 40 -9.84 19.26 0.94
N LEU A 41 -8.97 18.39 1.48
CA LEU A 41 -8.37 17.30 0.71
C LEU A 41 -9.41 16.27 0.27
N VAL A 42 -10.33 15.86 1.15
CA VAL A 42 -11.40 14.90 0.78
C VAL A 42 -12.27 15.48 -0.34
N ASP A 43 -12.64 16.76 -0.26
CA ASP A 43 -13.40 17.46 -1.30
C ASP A 43 -12.63 17.52 -2.62
N GLU A 44 -11.32 17.76 -2.59
CA GLU A 44 -10.45 17.73 -3.77
C GLU A 44 -10.44 16.34 -4.43
N LEU A 45 -10.29 15.27 -3.63
CA LEU A 45 -10.28 13.90 -4.14
C LEU A 45 -11.63 13.51 -4.77
N VAL A 46 -12.75 13.90 -4.15
CA VAL A 46 -14.09 13.71 -4.71
C VAL A 46 -14.25 14.48 -6.03
N ALA A 47 -13.79 15.73 -6.09
CA ALA A 47 -13.83 16.53 -7.32
C ALA A 47 -12.99 15.93 -8.46
N LEU A 48 -11.94 15.16 -8.14
CA LEU A 48 -11.13 14.42 -9.09
C LEU A 48 -11.78 13.10 -9.56
N GLY A 49 -12.88 12.67 -8.94
CA GLY A 49 -13.63 11.47 -9.32
C GLY A 49 -13.60 10.34 -8.29
N MET A 50 -13.08 10.56 -7.08
CA MET A 50 -13.28 9.61 -5.97
C MET A 50 -14.79 9.49 -5.65
N PRO A 51 -15.31 8.30 -5.28
CA PRO A 51 -16.72 8.15 -4.96
C PRO A 51 -17.19 9.10 -3.87
N ASP A 52 -18.32 9.76 -4.10
CA ASP A 52 -18.97 10.62 -3.12
C ASP A 52 -20.04 9.84 -2.36
N VAL A 53 -19.80 9.60 -1.08
CA VAL A 53 -20.76 8.94 -0.18
C VAL A 53 -21.70 9.91 0.51
N ALA A 54 -21.56 11.22 0.29
CA ALA A 54 -22.48 12.21 0.84
C ALA A 54 -23.92 11.93 0.36
N GLY A 55 -24.85 11.79 1.31
CA GLY A 55 -26.24 11.44 1.02
C GLY A 55 -26.46 9.97 0.59
N GLY A 56 -25.44 9.13 0.66
CA GLY A 56 -25.55 7.69 0.46
C GLY A 56 -26.26 6.98 1.63
N GLU A 57 -26.66 5.73 1.40
CA GLU A 57 -27.26 4.88 2.42
C GLU A 57 -26.25 3.87 2.95
N TYR A 58 -26.11 3.82 4.28
CA TYR A 58 -25.20 2.90 4.95
C TYR A 58 -25.87 1.55 5.27
N PHE A 59 -25.16 0.47 4.96
CA PHE A 59 -25.59 -0.89 5.20
C PHE A 59 -24.52 -1.69 5.94
N VAL A 60 -24.98 -2.55 6.85
CA VAL A 60 -24.15 -3.55 7.54
C VAL A 60 -24.61 -4.96 7.22
N GLY A 61 -23.67 -5.91 7.27
CA GLY A 61 -23.90 -7.32 7.00
C GLY A 61 -23.26 -7.78 5.68
N PRO A 62 -23.43 -9.07 5.31
CA PRO A 62 -22.85 -9.60 4.09
C PRO A 62 -23.58 -9.07 2.84
N ALA A 63 -22.84 -8.40 1.96
CA ALA A 63 -23.33 -8.03 0.63
C ALA A 63 -23.21 -9.23 -0.31
N TYR A 64 -24.31 -9.54 -1.01
CA TYR A 64 -24.34 -10.56 -2.04
C TYR A 64 -24.24 -9.88 -3.40
N VAL A 65 -23.14 -10.13 -4.10
CA VAL A 65 -22.91 -9.58 -5.45
C VAL A 65 -22.95 -10.75 -6.44
N GLN A 66 -23.67 -10.58 -7.54
CA GLN A 66 -23.64 -11.52 -8.66
C GLN A 66 -23.10 -10.79 -9.88
N GLN A 67 -22.13 -11.38 -10.56
CA GLN A 67 -21.55 -10.85 -11.79
C GLN A 67 -21.51 -11.95 -12.85
N GLN A 68 -22.07 -11.68 -14.03
CA GLN A 68 -21.88 -12.49 -15.23
C GLN A 68 -20.82 -11.83 -16.11
N LEU A 69 -19.75 -12.54 -16.43
CA LEU A 69 -18.67 -12.02 -17.26
C LEU A 69 -17.99 -13.11 -18.10
N ASP A 70 -17.32 -12.71 -19.18
CA ASP A 70 -16.38 -13.56 -19.93
C ASP A 70 -14.98 -13.46 -19.27
N PRO A 71 -14.51 -14.52 -18.57
CA PRO A 71 -13.25 -14.47 -17.84
C PRO A 71 -12.01 -14.36 -18.75
N ALA A 72 -12.16 -14.57 -20.07
CA ALA A 72 -11.08 -14.43 -21.03
C ALA A 72 -10.84 -12.95 -21.42
N THR A 73 -11.85 -12.10 -21.29
CA THR A 73 -11.80 -10.72 -21.78
C THR A 73 -12.19 -9.65 -20.76
N GLU A 74 -12.83 -10.06 -19.65
CA GLU A 74 -13.39 -9.15 -18.64
C GLU A 74 -12.80 -9.46 -17.25
N SER A 75 -12.69 -8.43 -16.42
CA SER A 75 -12.25 -8.55 -15.02
C SER A 75 -13.42 -8.53 -14.05
N THR A 76 -13.24 -9.15 -12.89
CA THR A 76 -14.23 -9.19 -11.82
C THR A 76 -14.33 -7.84 -11.13
N ALA A 77 -15.54 -7.35 -10.85
CA ALA A 77 -15.78 -6.11 -10.11
C ALA A 77 -15.49 -6.24 -8.60
N VAL A 78 -15.41 -7.47 -8.09
CA VAL A 78 -15.07 -7.81 -6.71
C VAL A 78 -13.98 -8.88 -6.73
N PRO A 79 -12.98 -8.83 -5.83
CA PRO A 79 -11.91 -9.81 -5.82
C PRO A 79 -12.40 -11.25 -5.69
N MET A 80 -11.76 -12.14 -6.43
CA MET A 80 -12.11 -13.56 -6.52
C MET A 80 -12.10 -14.30 -5.18
N GLN A 81 -11.36 -13.82 -4.17
CA GLN A 81 -11.36 -14.37 -2.81
C GLN A 81 -12.73 -14.32 -2.11
N TYR A 82 -13.62 -13.42 -2.54
CA TYR A 82 -14.99 -13.35 -2.04
C TYR A 82 -15.97 -14.22 -2.82
N SER A 83 -15.54 -14.81 -3.94
CA SER A 83 -16.36 -15.75 -4.70
C SER A 83 -16.65 -17.00 -3.86
N ARG A 84 -17.88 -17.48 -3.94
CA ARG A 84 -18.34 -18.71 -3.26
C ARG A 84 -18.93 -19.71 -4.22
N ILE A 85 -19.48 -19.25 -5.33
CA ILE A 85 -20.12 -20.07 -6.35
C ILE A 85 -19.72 -19.53 -7.72
N GLN A 86 -19.42 -20.45 -8.63
CA GLN A 86 -19.16 -20.19 -10.04
C GLN A 86 -20.08 -21.10 -10.87
N GLU A 87 -20.78 -20.51 -11.82
CA GLU A 87 -21.71 -21.23 -12.72
C GLU A 87 -21.35 -20.89 -14.16
N THR A 88 -21.05 -21.89 -14.99
CA THR A 88 -20.85 -21.68 -16.43
C THR A 88 -22.19 -21.42 -17.10
N VAL A 89 -22.29 -20.35 -17.88
CA VAL A 89 -23.46 -20.08 -18.70
C VAL A 89 -23.42 -21.03 -19.91
N PRO A 90 -24.46 -21.84 -20.14
CA PRO A 90 -24.48 -22.77 -21.26
C PRO A 90 -24.27 -22.04 -22.60
N ASP A 91 -23.40 -22.59 -23.43
CA ASP A 91 -23.16 -22.15 -24.81
C ASP A 91 -22.64 -20.69 -25.00
N SER A 92 -22.21 -19.98 -23.95
CA SER A 92 -21.73 -18.58 -24.09
C SER A 92 -20.27 -18.34 -23.73
N GLY A 93 -19.57 -19.29 -23.11
CA GLY A 93 -18.21 -19.10 -22.58
C GLY A 93 -18.14 -18.20 -21.34
N GLU A 94 -19.25 -17.57 -20.96
CA GLU A 94 -19.35 -16.71 -19.79
C GLU A 94 -19.52 -17.51 -18.50
N MET A 95 -19.18 -16.87 -17.38
CA MET A 95 -19.38 -17.41 -16.05
C MET A 95 -20.15 -16.43 -15.17
N ILE A 96 -21.02 -16.97 -14.34
CA ILE A 96 -21.70 -16.26 -13.26
C ILE A 96 -20.93 -16.52 -11.98
N TYR A 97 -20.38 -15.46 -11.41
CA TYR A 97 -19.75 -15.45 -10.11
C TYR A 97 -20.72 -14.90 -9.06
N LYS A 98 -20.81 -15.58 -7.92
CA LYS A 98 -21.58 -15.10 -6.75
C LYS A 98 -20.62 -14.87 -5.59
N TYR A 99 -20.53 -13.62 -5.17
CA TYR A 99 -19.66 -13.14 -4.11
C TYR A 99 -20.45 -12.93 -2.82
N ILE A 100 -19.80 -13.17 -1.69
CA ILE A 100 -20.29 -12.78 -0.37
C ILE A 100 -19.21 -11.92 0.27
N VAL A 101 -19.46 -10.61 0.34
CA VAL A 101 -18.50 -9.64 0.85
C VAL A 101 -18.95 -9.16 2.24
N PRO A 102 -18.20 -9.46 3.31
CA PRO A 102 -18.51 -8.95 4.64
C PRO A 102 -18.22 -7.44 4.74
N GLY A 103 -18.62 -6.84 5.86
CA GLY A 103 -18.26 -5.47 6.20
C GLY A 103 -19.32 -4.40 5.89
N PRO A 104 -18.92 -3.12 5.92
CA PRO A 104 -19.78 -1.97 5.69
C PRO A 104 -19.89 -1.65 4.20
N HIS A 105 -21.08 -1.26 3.78
CA HIS A 105 -21.37 -0.92 2.39
C HIS A 105 -22.12 0.40 2.31
N PHE A 106 -21.88 1.15 1.24
CA PHE A 106 -22.71 2.31 0.91
C PHE A 106 -23.40 2.08 -0.43
N ARG A 107 -24.70 2.41 -0.49
CA ARG A 107 -25.36 2.71 -1.75
C ARG A 107 -25.29 4.21 -1.99
N LEU A 108 -24.57 4.63 -3.01
CA LEU A 108 -24.34 6.05 -3.32
C LEU A 108 -25.59 6.70 -3.92
N ALA A 109 -25.62 8.03 -3.96
CA ALA A 109 -26.75 8.79 -4.48
C ALA A 109 -27.05 8.52 -5.97
N ASP A 110 -26.03 8.14 -6.75
CA ASP A 110 -26.16 7.78 -8.17
C ASP A 110 -26.59 6.31 -8.40
N GLY A 111 -26.83 5.55 -7.32
CA GLY A 111 -27.23 4.15 -7.36
C GLY A 111 -26.07 3.14 -7.44
N SER A 112 -24.83 3.60 -7.57
CA SER A 112 -23.66 2.74 -7.42
C SER A 112 -23.48 2.27 -5.97
N TRP A 113 -22.67 1.25 -5.78
CA TRP A 113 -22.36 0.64 -4.49
C TRP A 113 -20.88 0.71 -4.21
N LEU A 114 -20.53 1.17 -3.02
CA LEU A 114 -19.21 1.03 -2.46
C LEU A 114 -19.23 -0.13 -1.46
N ILE A 115 -18.81 -1.31 -1.92
CA ILE A 115 -18.83 -2.56 -1.17
C ILE A 115 -17.55 -2.67 -0.32
N SER A 116 -17.71 -2.95 0.98
CA SER A 116 -16.60 -3.07 1.95
C SER A 116 -15.65 -1.85 1.97
N LEU A 117 -16.16 -0.67 1.61
CA LEU A 117 -15.41 0.58 1.45
C LEU A 117 -14.20 0.51 0.50
N GLY A 118 -14.15 -0.49 -0.38
CA GLY A 118 -13.00 -0.73 -1.25
C GLY A 118 -13.38 -0.96 -2.71
N TYR A 119 -14.59 -1.46 -2.98
CA TYR A 119 -14.98 -1.90 -4.32
C TYR A 119 -16.18 -1.11 -4.82
N LEU A 120 -15.94 -0.25 -5.82
CA LEU A 120 -17.01 0.50 -6.47
C LEU A 120 -17.66 -0.38 -7.55
N VAL A 121 -18.94 -0.65 -7.37
CA VAL A 121 -19.75 -1.53 -8.19
C VAL A 121 -20.93 -0.71 -8.70
N LYS A 122 -21.15 -0.68 -10.01
CA LYS A 122 -22.33 -0.04 -10.59
C LYS A 122 -23.28 -1.12 -11.10
N PRO A 123 -24.39 -1.41 -10.41
CA PRO A 123 -25.29 -2.48 -10.83
C PRO A 123 -25.88 -2.24 -12.22
N ASP A 124 -25.99 -3.31 -13.00
CA ASP A 124 -26.60 -3.38 -14.32
C ASP A 124 -27.23 -4.78 -14.56
N ASP A 125 -27.52 -5.13 -15.82
CA ASP A 125 -28.13 -6.42 -16.17
C ASP A 125 -27.20 -7.62 -15.91
N ARG A 126 -25.87 -7.41 -15.90
CA ARG A 126 -24.86 -8.46 -15.69
C ARG A 126 -24.25 -8.40 -14.29
N LEU A 127 -24.42 -7.31 -13.54
CA LEU A 127 -23.88 -7.10 -12.20
C LEU A 127 -24.99 -6.65 -11.23
N GLN A 128 -25.31 -7.47 -10.24
CA GLN A 128 -26.38 -7.21 -9.29
C GLN A 128 -25.87 -7.22 -7.85
N VAL A 129 -26.39 -6.31 -7.02
CA VAL A 129 -26.16 -6.30 -5.57
C VAL A 129 -27.48 -6.57 -4.85
N PHE A 130 -27.55 -7.67 -4.11
CA PHE A 130 -28.75 -8.07 -3.38
C PHE A 130 -28.70 -7.58 -1.93
N THR A 131 -29.72 -6.82 -1.54
CA THR A 131 -29.83 -6.22 -0.20
C THR A 131 -30.56 -7.08 0.82
N ARG A 132 -31.01 -8.29 0.45
CA ARG A 132 -31.87 -9.14 1.30
C ARG A 132 -31.30 -9.51 2.68
N GLN A 133 -29.97 -9.51 2.83
CA GLN A 133 -29.27 -9.79 4.09
C GLN A 133 -28.51 -8.57 4.62
N LEU A 134 -28.65 -7.42 3.95
CA LEU A 134 -28.12 -6.16 4.40
C LEU A 134 -29.13 -5.47 5.31
N THR A 135 -28.65 -4.93 6.42
CA THR A 135 -29.45 -4.09 7.30
C THR A 135 -29.06 -2.64 7.06
N LYS A 136 -30.01 -1.82 6.60
CA LYS A 136 -29.80 -0.37 6.54
C LYS A 136 -29.66 0.15 7.97
N ARG A 137 -28.62 0.93 8.23
CA ARG A 137 -28.38 1.54 9.54
C ARG A 137 -28.20 3.04 9.38
N ASP A 138 -28.55 3.76 10.43
CA ASP A 138 -28.14 5.14 10.59
C ASP A 138 -26.66 5.14 10.99
N LEU A 139 -25.81 5.80 10.20
CA LEU A 139 -24.37 5.76 10.37
C LEU A 139 -23.95 6.43 11.69
N ASP A 140 -24.57 7.55 12.04
CA ASP A 140 -24.24 8.28 13.26
C ASP A 140 -24.55 7.44 14.50
N ASN A 141 -25.71 6.78 14.51
CA ASN A 141 -26.08 5.87 15.60
C ASN A 141 -25.14 4.65 15.70
N VAL A 142 -24.64 4.12 14.58
CA VAL A 142 -23.69 2.99 14.59
C VAL A 142 -22.35 3.40 15.17
N LEU A 143 -21.87 4.60 14.83
CA LEU A 143 -20.63 5.13 15.37
C LEU A 143 -20.78 5.51 16.84
N GLU A 144 -21.86 6.18 17.23
CA GLU A 144 -22.16 6.49 18.64
C GLU A 144 -22.20 5.22 19.50
N GLN A 145 -22.89 4.17 19.03
CA GLN A 145 -22.92 2.88 19.72
C GLN A 145 -21.53 2.26 19.83
N ALA A 146 -20.73 2.29 18.76
CA ALA A 146 -19.38 1.74 18.78
C ALA A 146 -18.46 2.50 19.76
N THR A 147 -18.56 3.83 19.80
CA THR A 147 -17.79 4.68 20.72
C THR A 147 -18.16 4.40 22.18
N VAL A 148 -19.42 4.06 22.48
CA VAL A 148 -19.88 3.75 23.85
C VAL A 148 -19.59 2.30 24.25
N GLU A 149 -19.90 1.33 23.39
CA GLU A 149 -19.71 -0.10 23.69
C GLU A 149 -18.23 -0.47 23.81
N PHE A 150 -17.36 0.32 23.18
CA PHE A 150 -15.94 0.03 23.05
C PHE A 150 -15.11 1.29 23.16
N ALA A 151 -15.39 2.09 24.19
CA ALA A 151 -14.58 3.24 24.55
C ALA A 151 -13.11 2.82 24.56
N PHE A 152 -12.32 3.40 23.66
CA PHE A 152 -10.88 3.16 23.60
C PHE A 152 -10.25 3.92 24.76
N GLU A 153 -9.70 3.18 25.71
CA GLU A 153 -8.96 3.71 26.86
C GLU A 153 -7.50 3.34 26.65
N PRO A 154 -6.70 4.20 25.97
CA PRO A 154 -5.39 3.80 25.44
C PRO A 154 -4.47 3.18 26.49
N ASP A 155 -4.51 3.69 27.71
CA ASP A 155 -3.69 3.23 28.82
C ASP A 155 -4.20 1.92 29.43
N GLU A 156 -5.52 1.75 29.55
CA GLU A 156 -6.15 0.54 30.11
C GLU A 156 -6.14 -0.61 29.10
N ASP A 157 -6.53 -0.35 27.84
CA ASP A 157 -6.49 -1.31 26.74
C ASP A 157 -5.06 -1.82 26.48
N PHE A 158 -4.07 -0.92 26.58
CA PHE A 158 -2.66 -1.30 26.48
C PHE A 158 -2.22 -2.16 27.67
N ALA A 159 -2.59 -1.79 28.90
CA ALA A 159 -2.22 -2.52 30.11
C ALA A 159 -2.89 -3.89 30.22
N GLU A 160 -4.17 -4.01 29.86
CA GLU A 160 -4.92 -5.28 29.84
C GLU A 160 -4.35 -6.24 28.79
N TRP A 161 -4.08 -5.74 27.58
CA TRP A 161 -3.42 -6.51 26.53
C TRP A 161 -2.00 -6.96 26.94
N PHE A 162 -1.23 -6.07 27.59
CA PHE A 162 0.12 -6.36 28.06
C PHE A 162 0.13 -7.41 29.19
N ALA A 163 -0.90 -7.42 30.05
CA ALA A 163 -1.02 -8.36 31.16
C ALA A 163 -1.38 -9.79 30.72
N ASP A 164 -2.05 -9.96 29.58
CA ASP A 164 -2.47 -11.27 29.04
C ASP A 164 -1.39 -12.00 28.24
N ILE A 165 -0.23 -11.37 28.02
CA ILE A 165 0.90 -11.94 27.28
C ILE A 165 1.84 -12.68 28.24
N ARG A 166 1.90 -14.02 28.11
CA ARG A 166 2.90 -14.85 28.81
C ARG A 166 4.31 -14.50 28.31
N THR A 167 5.24 -14.37 29.26
CA THR A 167 6.62 -13.88 29.08
C THR A 167 7.46 -14.62 28.02
N ASP A 168 7.08 -15.84 27.64
CA ASP A 168 7.90 -16.68 26.77
C ASP A 168 7.56 -16.50 25.28
N ASP A 169 6.45 -15.80 24.97
CA ASP A 169 6.00 -15.49 23.60
C ASP A 169 6.46 -14.08 23.12
N LEU A 170 7.17 -13.32 23.97
CA LEU A 170 7.52 -11.90 23.74
C LEU A 170 8.28 -11.61 22.44
N ASP A 171 9.20 -12.48 22.02
CA ASP A 171 10.01 -12.25 20.80
C ASP A 171 9.28 -12.61 19.50
N THR A 172 8.30 -13.53 19.56
CA THR A 172 7.42 -13.85 18.42
C THR A 172 6.21 -12.89 18.38
N MET A 173 5.76 -12.39 19.54
CA MET A 173 4.68 -11.40 19.66
C MET A 173 5.12 -9.98 19.31
N LYS A 174 6.38 -9.60 19.54
CA LYS A 174 6.98 -8.37 19.00
C LYS A 174 6.87 -8.28 17.47
N GLN A 175 6.83 -9.42 16.78
CA GLN A 175 6.63 -9.49 15.32
C GLN A 175 5.15 -9.58 14.89
N GLY A 176 4.18 -9.71 15.80
CA GLY A 176 2.82 -10.12 15.43
C GLY A 176 1.65 -9.18 15.76
N VAL A 177 1.69 -8.32 16.79
CA VAL A 177 0.43 -7.88 17.40
C VAL A 177 0.63 -6.53 18.12
N GLU A 178 0.12 -5.34 17.76
CA GLU A 178 -1.05 -4.91 16.97
C GLU A 178 -2.42 -5.22 17.60
N GLN A 179 -2.68 -4.91 18.87
CA GLN A 179 -4.07 -4.87 19.37
C GLN A 179 -4.32 -3.73 20.35
N GLY A 180 -4.47 -2.51 19.80
CA GLY A 180 -5.50 -1.59 20.30
C GLY A 180 -6.83 -1.94 19.63
N VAL A 181 -7.94 -1.82 20.36
CA VAL A 181 -9.27 -2.10 19.82
C VAL A 181 -9.74 -0.89 19.01
N SER A 182 -9.23 -0.77 17.78
CA SER A 182 -9.63 0.32 16.90
C SER A 182 -11.04 0.13 16.34
N LEU A 183 -11.74 1.25 16.11
CA LEU A 183 -13.02 1.34 15.39
C LEU A 183 -13.05 0.55 14.06
N TRP A 184 -11.90 0.26 13.43
CA TRP A 184 -11.84 -0.59 12.23
C TRP A 184 -12.18 -2.07 12.48
N ARG A 185 -12.02 -2.61 13.70
CA ARG A 185 -12.51 -3.97 14.05
C ARG A 185 -14.04 -4.03 13.99
N TYR A 186 -14.72 -2.97 14.43
CA TYR A 186 -16.19 -2.87 14.41
C TYR A 186 -16.73 -2.68 13.00
N LEU A 187 -16.08 -1.78 12.26
CA LEU A 187 -16.39 -1.59 10.85
C LEU A 187 -15.81 -2.72 9.99
N GLN A 188 -15.18 -3.76 10.55
CA GLN A 188 -14.56 -4.87 9.82
C GLN A 188 -13.74 -4.42 8.60
N LEU A 189 -13.08 -3.26 8.69
CA LEU A 189 -12.31 -2.72 7.58
C LEU A 189 -10.99 -3.46 7.48
N PRO A 190 -10.60 -3.94 6.28
CA PRO A 190 -9.24 -4.40 6.06
C PRO A 190 -8.25 -3.29 6.41
N ARG A 191 -7.12 -3.62 7.06
CA ARG A 191 -6.11 -2.63 7.47
C ARG A 191 -5.61 -1.72 6.34
N ASN A 192 -5.64 -2.20 5.10
CA ASN A 192 -5.21 -1.44 3.94
C ASN A 192 -6.29 -0.45 3.45
N ASN A 193 -7.55 -0.61 3.88
CA ASN A 193 -8.67 0.22 3.45
C ASN A 193 -9.10 1.25 4.51
N THR A 194 -8.46 1.27 5.68
CA THR A 194 -8.87 2.14 6.80
C THR A 194 -8.84 3.61 6.40
N THR A 195 -7.82 4.05 5.66
CA THR A 195 -7.66 5.45 5.23
C THR A 195 -8.77 5.88 4.27
N LEU A 196 -9.13 5.01 3.32
CA LEU A 196 -10.31 5.25 2.49
C LEU A 196 -11.60 5.25 3.30
N GLY A 197 -11.75 4.30 4.21
CA GLY A 197 -12.91 4.22 5.09
C GLY A 197 -13.13 5.55 5.83
N VAL A 198 -12.05 6.17 6.30
CA VAL A 198 -12.08 7.50 6.90
C VAL A 198 -12.51 8.58 5.93
N CYS A 199 -11.97 8.64 4.70
CA CYS A 199 -12.45 9.58 3.69
C CYS A 199 -13.96 9.46 3.49
N PHE A 200 -14.48 8.24 3.40
CA PHE A 200 -15.90 7.99 3.20
C PHE A 200 -16.72 8.41 4.42
N LEU A 201 -16.29 8.07 5.64
CA LEU A 201 -17.03 8.45 6.85
C LEU A 201 -17.05 9.98 7.04
N LEU A 202 -15.91 10.65 6.84
CA LEU A 202 -15.84 12.12 6.86
C LEU A 202 -16.81 12.73 5.84
N ARG A 203 -16.81 12.20 4.62
CA ARG A 203 -17.68 12.70 3.55
C ARG A 203 -19.17 12.42 3.80
N ALA A 204 -19.48 11.34 4.51
CA ALA A 204 -20.85 11.05 4.96
C ALA A 204 -21.31 11.96 6.13
N GLY A 205 -20.42 12.79 6.68
CA GLY A 205 -20.73 13.72 7.76
C GLY A 205 -20.62 13.13 9.17
N ALA A 206 -20.03 11.94 9.30
CA ALA A 206 -19.90 11.25 10.58
C ALA A 206 -19.02 12.04 11.56
N SER A 207 -19.56 12.33 12.75
CA SER A 207 -18.86 13.11 13.80
C SER A 207 -17.63 12.40 14.35
N ASP A 208 -17.66 11.07 14.44
CA ASP A 208 -16.59 10.27 15.03
C ASP A 208 -15.54 9.80 14.01
N ALA A 209 -15.67 10.20 12.74
CA ALA A 209 -14.64 9.94 11.73
C ALA A 209 -13.29 10.59 12.12
N ASP A 210 -13.34 11.65 12.94
CA ASP A 210 -12.17 12.32 13.50
C ASP A 210 -11.34 11.39 14.41
N VAL A 211 -11.99 10.52 15.19
CA VAL A 211 -11.32 9.50 16.04
C VAL A 211 -10.63 8.44 15.18
N LEU A 212 -11.27 8.05 14.08
CA LEU A 212 -10.70 7.12 13.12
C LEU A 212 -9.48 7.73 12.40
N CYS A 213 -9.52 9.00 11.99
CA CYS A 213 -8.36 9.72 11.45
C CYS A 213 -7.16 9.62 12.40
N TYR A 214 -7.38 9.94 13.68
CA TYR A 214 -6.33 9.86 14.71
C TYR A 214 -5.81 8.45 14.90
N THR A 215 -6.69 7.45 14.92
CA THR A 215 -6.28 6.06 15.13
C THR A 215 -5.43 5.54 13.97
N ILE A 216 -5.74 5.92 12.73
CA ILE A 216 -4.93 5.58 11.56
C ILE A 216 -3.58 6.27 11.64
N ALA A 217 -3.56 7.58 11.89
CA ALA A 217 -2.33 8.35 11.95
C ALA A 217 -1.42 7.89 13.09
N ASP A 218 -1.96 7.61 14.27
CA ASP A 218 -1.21 7.07 15.41
C ASP A 218 -0.67 5.67 15.11
N SER A 219 -1.52 4.75 14.63
CA SER A 219 -1.09 3.40 14.24
C SER A 219 0.00 3.42 13.18
N ARG A 220 -0.08 4.34 12.21
CA ARG A 220 0.89 4.45 11.11
C ARG A 220 2.12 5.29 11.44
N CYS A 221 2.00 6.27 12.33
CA CYS A 221 3.16 6.91 12.95
C CYS A 221 3.94 5.84 13.69
N ARG A 222 3.29 5.00 14.51
CA ARG A 222 3.94 3.86 15.18
C ARG A 222 4.56 2.87 14.19
N ASP A 223 3.91 2.59 13.06
CA ASP A 223 4.52 1.79 11.99
C ASP A 223 5.69 2.51 11.29
N TYR A 224 5.62 3.83 11.13
CA TYR A 224 6.70 4.66 10.59
C TYR A 224 7.92 4.71 11.51
N TRP A 225 7.69 4.76 12.82
CA TRP A 225 8.69 4.57 13.87
C TRP A 225 9.34 3.18 13.80
N ARG A 226 8.57 2.15 13.39
CA ARG A 226 9.08 0.79 13.14
C ARG A 226 9.74 0.61 11.77
N MET A 227 9.51 1.52 10.83
CA MET A 227 9.92 1.41 9.42
C MET A 227 10.87 2.52 8.95
N GLN A 228 11.52 3.27 9.84
CA GLN A 228 12.61 4.16 9.39
C GLN A 228 13.68 3.31 8.68
N PRO A 229 13.98 3.58 7.40
CA PRO A 229 15.19 3.11 6.79
C PRO A 229 16.31 3.96 7.36
N TRP A 230 17.17 3.33 8.15
CA TRP A 230 18.60 3.62 8.27
C TRP A 230 19.04 4.82 7.41
N LEU A 231 19.07 6.01 8.00
CA LEU A 231 19.88 7.07 7.42
C LEU A 231 21.31 6.53 7.36
N GLU A 232 21.92 6.57 6.18
CA GLU A 232 23.28 6.08 5.95
C GLU A 232 24.23 6.74 6.97
N GLY A 233 24.76 5.94 7.91
CA GLY A 233 25.65 6.41 8.98
C GLY A 233 25.01 6.75 10.33
N ALA A 234 23.69 6.64 10.50
CA ALA A 234 23.06 6.77 11.81
C ALA A 234 23.23 5.49 12.66
N THR A 235 23.56 5.65 13.94
CA THR A 235 23.60 4.54 14.89
C THR A 235 22.20 3.91 14.99
N PRO A 236 22.04 2.59 14.83
CA PRO A 236 20.75 1.92 15.08
C PRO A 236 20.18 2.34 16.42
N PHE A 237 18.95 2.85 16.43
CA PHE A 237 18.14 2.79 17.62
C PHE A 237 17.68 1.34 17.78
N ASP A 238 18.19 0.66 18.81
CA ASP A 238 17.80 -0.69 19.17
C ASP A 238 16.80 -0.61 20.35
N PRO A 239 15.48 -0.62 20.09
CA PRO A 239 14.44 -0.45 21.11
C PRO A 239 14.28 -1.69 22.01
N THR A 240 15.22 -2.64 21.99
CA THR A 240 15.08 -3.91 22.70
C THR A 240 15.59 -3.87 24.15
N GLU A 241 16.19 -2.76 24.60
CA GLU A 241 16.88 -2.62 25.91
C GLU A 241 18.03 -3.63 26.10
N GLN A 242 18.47 -4.33 25.04
CA GLN A 242 19.39 -5.47 25.17
C GLN A 242 20.87 -5.08 25.25
N PHE A 243 21.22 -3.81 25.07
CA PHE A 243 22.61 -3.35 25.19
C PHE A 243 22.82 -2.41 26.39
N GLU A 244 23.96 -2.60 27.05
CA GLU A 244 24.38 -1.78 28.19
C GLU A 244 24.56 -0.32 27.75
N GLY A 245 23.78 0.59 28.37
CA GLY A 245 23.78 2.02 28.03
C GLY A 245 22.63 2.49 27.14
N PHE A 246 21.65 1.64 26.83
CA PHE A 246 20.45 2.02 26.05
C PHE A 246 19.73 3.24 26.63
N GLU A 247 19.43 3.28 27.93
CA GLU A 247 18.76 4.42 28.58
C GLU A 247 19.51 5.74 28.34
N GLN A 248 20.84 5.73 28.42
CA GLN A 248 21.65 6.92 28.17
C GLN A 248 21.69 7.27 26.68
N ALA A 249 21.65 6.29 25.78
CA ALA A 249 21.61 6.50 24.34
C ALA A 249 20.24 7.05 23.89
N GLU A 250 19.15 6.57 24.46
CA GLU A 250 17.79 7.08 24.29
C GLU A 250 17.70 8.51 24.84
N GLU A 251 18.15 8.74 26.08
CA GLU A 251 18.15 10.07 26.70
C GLU A 251 19.03 11.07 25.93
N ASN A 252 20.20 10.65 25.42
CA ASN A 252 21.04 11.47 24.55
C ASN A 252 20.37 11.74 23.20
N TRP A 253 19.72 10.74 22.62
CA TRP A 253 19.00 10.89 21.36
C TRP A 253 17.78 11.80 21.52
N GLU A 254 17.01 11.68 22.59
CA GLU A 254 15.90 12.57 22.93
C GLU A 254 16.38 14.01 23.19
N ALA A 255 17.52 14.18 23.87
CA ALA A 255 18.14 15.47 24.12
C ALA A 255 18.72 16.11 22.85
N GLU A 256 19.26 15.32 21.92
CA GLU A 256 19.79 15.77 20.62
C GLU A 256 18.68 16.10 19.62
N HIS A 257 17.50 15.48 19.77
CA HIS A 257 16.36 15.61 18.85
C HIS A 257 15.19 16.35 19.53
N GLU A 258 15.52 17.28 20.43
CA GLU A 258 14.60 18.09 21.23
C GLU A 258 13.47 18.66 20.35
N THR A 259 12.24 18.25 20.66
CA THR A 259 10.98 18.44 19.92
C THR A 259 10.79 17.59 18.66
N TYR A 260 10.34 16.35 18.88
CA TYR A 260 9.45 15.69 17.92
C TYR A 260 8.23 16.59 17.70
N SER A 261 8.23 17.34 16.59
CA SER A 261 6.99 17.82 16.03
C SER A 261 6.21 16.56 15.65
N VAL A 262 5.18 16.22 16.43
CA VAL A 262 4.14 15.30 15.97
C VAL A 262 3.76 15.79 14.58
N GLU A 263 3.94 14.94 13.58
CA GLU A 263 3.61 15.27 12.20
C GLU A 263 2.14 15.74 12.19
N PRO A 264 1.82 16.91 11.61
CA PRO A 264 0.45 17.39 11.55
C PRO A 264 -0.48 16.31 10.98
N LEU A 265 -1.66 16.10 11.56
CA LEU A 265 -2.53 14.97 11.21
C LEU A 265 -2.85 14.95 9.71
N ASN A 266 -3.04 16.13 9.12
CA ASN A 266 -3.31 16.29 7.69
C ASN A 266 -2.16 15.82 6.78
N VAL A 267 -0.90 15.86 7.26
CA VAL A 267 0.27 15.38 6.52
C VAL A 267 0.38 13.86 6.61
N ALA A 268 0.21 13.29 7.80
CA ALA A 268 0.15 11.84 7.99
C ALA A 268 -0.96 11.21 7.12
N PHE A 269 -2.15 11.81 7.12
CA PHE A 269 -3.29 11.36 6.32
C PHE A 269 -3.02 11.42 4.81
N ARG A 270 -2.40 12.51 4.32
CA ARG A 270 -1.95 12.65 2.92
C ARG A 270 -0.99 11.54 2.51
N ARG A 271 0.02 11.28 3.34
CA ARG A 271 1.01 10.21 3.10
C ARG A 271 0.34 8.84 2.98
N ASP A 272 -0.60 8.52 3.85
CA ASP A 272 -1.28 7.22 3.84
C ASP A 272 -2.20 7.07 2.62
N LEU A 273 -2.93 8.12 2.25
CA LEU A 273 -3.71 8.12 1.02
C LEU A 273 -2.82 7.97 -0.22
N HIS A 274 -1.67 8.65 -0.26
CA HIS A 274 -0.70 8.50 -1.33
C HIS A 274 -0.24 7.04 -1.45
N ARG A 275 0.17 6.42 -0.34
CA ARG A 275 0.58 5.01 -0.32
C ARG A 275 -0.54 4.09 -0.78
N TYR A 276 -1.77 4.34 -0.33
CA TYR A 276 -2.93 3.57 -0.74
C TYR A 276 -3.16 3.65 -2.25
N PHE A 277 -3.26 4.85 -2.82
CA PHE A 277 -3.47 5.03 -4.27
C PHE A 277 -2.28 4.51 -5.08
N PHE A 278 -1.06 4.73 -4.60
CA PHE A 278 0.15 4.20 -5.23
C PHE A 278 0.14 2.66 -5.25
N HIS A 279 -0.21 2.02 -4.14
CA HIS A 279 -0.36 0.57 -4.08
C HIS A 279 -1.46 0.06 -5.02
N MET A 280 -2.61 0.74 -5.09
CA MET A 280 -3.66 0.36 -6.04
C MET A 280 -3.22 0.46 -7.51
N LEU A 281 -2.32 1.37 -7.86
CA LEU A 281 -1.77 1.41 -9.23
C LEU A 281 -1.02 0.13 -9.59
N THR A 282 -0.44 -0.57 -8.61
CA THR A 282 0.31 -1.81 -8.83
C THR A 282 -0.56 -3.07 -8.77
N GLN A 283 -1.87 -2.93 -8.49
CA GLN A 283 -2.81 -4.05 -8.47
C GLN A 283 -3.56 -4.19 -9.80
N ASP A 284 -3.74 -5.43 -10.24
CA ASP A 284 -4.50 -5.75 -11.46
C ASP A 284 -6.01 -5.60 -11.25
N ASP A 285 -6.52 -5.88 -10.05
CA ASP A 285 -7.95 -5.85 -9.66
C ASP A 285 -8.37 -4.53 -9.02
N ARG A 286 -7.71 -3.43 -9.41
CA ARG A 286 -7.96 -2.09 -8.88
C ARG A 286 -9.41 -1.63 -9.08
N PRO A 287 -10.02 -0.96 -8.07
CA PRO A 287 -11.40 -0.48 -8.13
C PRO A 287 -11.58 0.76 -9.02
N TYR A 288 -10.49 1.41 -9.44
CA TYR A 288 -10.49 2.61 -10.27
C TYR A 288 -9.54 2.43 -11.48
N SER A 289 -9.81 3.14 -12.58
CA SER A 289 -8.88 3.20 -13.72
C SER A 289 -7.50 3.68 -13.30
N ALA A 290 -6.42 3.25 -13.99
CA ALA A 290 -5.06 3.67 -13.67
C ALA A 290 -4.92 5.20 -13.68
N GLU A 291 -5.54 5.87 -14.64
CA GLU A 291 -5.47 7.32 -14.82
C GLU A 291 -6.11 8.05 -13.64
N LEU A 292 -7.28 7.60 -13.20
CA LEU A 292 -7.94 8.15 -12.00
C LEU A 292 -7.08 7.90 -10.76
N THR A 293 -6.60 6.68 -10.55
CA THR A 293 -5.78 6.34 -9.39
C THR A 293 -4.48 7.17 -9.35
N ALA A 294 -3.84 7.39 -10.49
CA ALA A 294 -2.66 8.25 -10.61
C ALA A 294 -2.95 9.72 -10.29
N LYS A 295 -4.12 10.24 -10.73
CA LYS A 295 -4.56 11.59 -10.35
C LYS A 295 -4.76 11.70 -8.84
N LEU A 296 -5.43 10.73 -8.22
CA LEU A 296 -5.67 10.70 -6.77
C LEU A 296 -4.34 10.59 -5.99
N ALA A 297 -3.43 9.70 -6.40
CA ALA A 297 -2.12 9.56 -5.78
C ALA A 297 -1.29 10.85 -5.82
N LYS A 298 -1.40 11.64 -6.89
CA LYS A 298 -0.70 12.93 -7.03
C LYS A 298 -1.35 14.04 -6.20
N ALA A 299 -2.68 14.09 -6.11
CA ALA A 299 -3.40 15.08 -5.30
C ALA A 299 -3.11 14.94 -3.80
N THR A 300 -2.77 13.73 -3.36
CA THR A 300 -2.40 13.45 -1.96
C THR A 300 -0.96 13.82 -1.60
N LEU A 301 -0.14 14.24 -2.57
CA LEU A 301 1.23 14.66 -2.30
C LEU A 301 1.27 16.02 -1.59
N ASP A 302 2.35 16.26 -0.85
CA ASP A 302 2.63 17.58 -0.30
C ASP A 302 2.98 18.56 -1.44
N GLN A 303 2.67 19.85 -1.27
CA GLN A 303 2.85 20.87 -2.31
C GLN A 303 4.29 20.98 -2.84
N GLY A 304 5.29 20.54 -2.07
CA GLY A 304 6.70 20.56 -2.49
C GLY A 304 7.23 19.23 -3.05
N ASP A 305 6.48 18.13 -2.91
CA ASP A 305 6.88 16.74 -3.25
C ASP A 305 8.41 16.52 -3.20
N PRO A 306 9.04 16.67 -2.01
CA PRO A 306 10.51 16.70 -1.90
C PRO A 306 11.17 15.37 -2.29
N GLN A 307 10.39 14.30 -2.42
CA GLN A 307 10.84 12.96 -2.79
C GLN A 307 10.53 12.61 -4.25
N HIS A 308 10.05 13.57 -5.06
CA HIS A 308 9.70 13.37 -6.47
C HIS A 308 8.74 12.19 -6.72
N ARG A 309 7.80 11.94 -5.79
CA ARG A 309 6.82 10.85 -5.88
C ARG A 309 5.86 11.03 -7.04
N ALA A 310 5.58 12.26 -7.48
CA ALA A 310 4.76 12.53 -8.65
C ALA A 310 5.37 11.92 -9.91
N ALA A 311 6.69 12.07 -10.10
CA ALA A 311 7.40 11.47 -11.22
C ALA A 311 7.37 9.93 -11.17
N LYS A 312 7.41 9.35 -9.96
CA LYS A 312 7.24 7.90 -9.77
C LYS A 312 5.84 7.43 -10.16
N VAL A 313 4.79 8.19 -9.81
CA VAL A 313 3.41 7.90 -10.23
C VAL A 313 3.28 7.96 -11.75
N ASP A 314 3.86 8.97 -12.40
CA ASP A 314 3.82 9.10 -13.86
C ASP A 314 4.59 7.98 -14.56
N ALA A 315 5.76 7.60 -14.04
CA ALA A 315 6.53 6.46 -14.53
C ALA A 315 5.76 5.14 -14.40
N LEU A 316 5.06 4.95 -13.27
CA LEU A 316 4.20 3.79 -13.03
C LEU A 316 3.02 3.75 -14.00
N LEU A 317 2.33 4.88 -14.21
CA LEU A 317 1.25 4.96 -15.18
C LEU A 317 1.74 4.62 -16.60
N ALA A 318 2.87 5.20 -17.02
CA ALA A 318 3.47 4.90 -18.31
C ALA A 318 3.93 3.44 -18.44
N ALA A 319 4.38 2.81 -17.35
CA ALA A 319 4.75 1.39 -17.33
C ALA A 319 3.53 0.47 -17.55
N LEU A 320 2.38 0.82 -17.00
CA LEU A 320 1.13 0.05 -17.16
C LEU A 320 0.60 0.06 -18.60
N GLU A 321 0.98 1.07 -19.40
CA GLU A 321 0.61 1.18 -20.82
C GLU A 321 1.52 0.35 -21.75
N LEU A 322 2.65 -0.17 -21.25
CA LEU A 322 3.58 -0.94 -22.06
C LEU A 322 2.99 -2.31 -22.42
N PRO A 323 3.26 -2.86 -23.62
CA PRO A 323 2.78 -4.18 -23.98
C PRO A 323 3.46 -5.28 -23.13
N PRO A 324 2.75 -6.36 -22.76
CA PRO A 324 3.30 -7.43 -21.91
C PRO A 324 4.36 -8.26 -22.61
N GLN A 325 4.32 -8.31 -23.95
CA GLN A 325 5.34 -8.90 -24.78
C GLN A 325 5.83 -7.87 -25.79
N PRO A 326 7.14 -7.79 -26.05
CA PRO A 326 7.66 -6.98 -27.12
C PRO A 326 7.29 -7.61 -28.48
N ALA A 327 7.35 -6.83 -29.56
CA ALA A 327 7.26 -7.40 -30.90
C ALA A 327 8.42 -8.36 -31.19
N ASP A 328 8.22 -9.34 -32.07
CA ASP A 328 9.24 -10.35 -32.43
C ASP A 328 10.55 -9.72 -32.94
N ASP A 329 10.46 -8.54 -33.56
CA ASP A 329 11.57 -7.76 -34.11
C ASP A 329 11.91 -6.50 -33.29
N ALA A 330 11.42 -6.42 -32.04
CA ALA A 330 11.65 -5.26 -31.18
C ALA A 330 13.14 -5.04 -30.89
N GLU A 331 13.53 -3.77 -30.81
CA GLU A 331 14.88 -3.41 -30.36
C GLU A 331 15.09 -3.80 -28.89
N LEU A 332 16.35 -4.04 -28.51
CA LEU A 332 16.69 -4.49 -27.15
C LEU A 332 16.13 -3.56 -26.06
N ALA A 333 16.08 -2.25 -26.31
CA ALA A 333 15.49 -1.31 -25.36
C ALA A 333 14.00 -1.60 -25.12
N ASP A 334 13.22 -1.84 -26.17
CA ASP A 334 11.79 -2.15 -26.05
C ASP A 334 11.55 -3.53 -25.46
N VAL A 335 12.44 -4.49 -25.76
CA VAL A 335 12.48 -5.79 -25.08
C VAL A 335 12.67 -5.60 -23.56
N LEU A 336 13.67 -4.81 -23.14
CA LEU A 336 13.90 -4.51 -21.73
C LEU A 336 12.77 -3.69 -21.09
N ARG A 337 12.07 -2.83 -21.85
CA ARG A 337 10.88 -2.11 -21.37
C ARG A 337 9.73 -3.05 -21.05
N SER A 338 9.51 -4.05 -21.89
CA SER A 338 8.50 -5.08 -21.65
C SER A 338 8.91 -6.08 -20.55
N TRP A 339 10.18 -6.08 -20.14
CA TRP A 339 10.70 -6.99 -19.14
C TRP A 339 10.18 -6.62 -17.74
N GLY A 340 9.11 -7.30 -17.32
CA GLY A 340 8.45 -7.08 -16.05
C GLY A 340 8.56 -8.26 -15.11
N ARG A 341 7.94 -8.11 -13.93
CA ARG A 341 7.63 -9.25 -13.06
C ARG A 341 6.73 -10.18 -13.89
N ALA A 342 7.15 -11.43 -14.08
CA ALA A 342 6.43 -12.38 -14.93
C ALA A 342 4.93 -12.33 -14.61
N GLU A 343 4.10 -11.98 -15.60
CA GLU A 343 2.65 -12.04 -15.42
C GLU A 343 2.32 -13.47 -15.02
N ARG A 344 1.62 -13.60 -13.89
CA ARG A 344 1.07 -14.88 -13.47
C ARG A 344 -0.14 -15.14 -14.33
N ARG A 345 0.04 -15.86 -15.43
CA ARG A 345 -1.08 -16.28 -16.24
C ARG A 345 -1.74 -17.47 -15.57
N MET A 346 -3.00 -17.32 -15.18
CA MET A 346 -3.82 -18.46 -14.78
C MET A 346 -4.15 -19.27 -16.05
N VAL A 347 -3.60 -20.48 -16.13
CA VAL A 347 -3.88 -21.43 -17.20
C VAL A 347 -4.83 -22.48 -16.64
N VAL A 348 -6.00 -22.59 -17.25
CA VAL A 348 -6.97 -23.63 -16.94
C VAL A 348 -6.60 -24.86 -17.78
N LYS A 349 -6.02 -25.88 -17.12
CA LYS A 349 -5.71 -27.16 -17.76
C LYS A 349 -6.88 -28.11 -17.52
N ASN A 350 -7.49 -28.54 -18.61
CA ASN A 350 -8.44 -29.66 -18.59
C ASN A 350 -7.63 -30.94 -18.76
N SER A 351 -7.43 -31.70 -17.70
CA SER A 351 -6.90 -33.05 -17.82
C SER A 351 -8.07 -34.04 -17.82
N SER A 352 -8.05 -34.94 -18.80
CA SER A 352 -8.99 -36.07 -18.91
C SER A 352 -8.27 -37.38 -18.65
N ASP A 353 -7.24 -37.36 -17.81
CA ASP A 353 -6.54 -38.58 -17.43
C ASP A 353 -7.47 -39.36 -16.46
N ASP A 354 -7.76 -40.61 -16.79
CA ASP A 354 -8.58 -41.57 -16.04
C ASP A 354 -10.12 -41.38 -16.01
N GLY A 355 -10.69 -40.59 -16.92
CA GLY A 355 -12.16 -40.48 -17.06
C GLY A 355 -12.86 -39.65 -15.98
N ASN A 356 -12.11 -39.06 -15.05
CA ASN A 356 -12.54 -37.95 -14.23
C ASN A 356 -12.02 -36.65 -14.84
N ALA A 357 -12.91 -35.81 -15.35
CA ALA A 357 -12.54 -34.47 -15.75
C ALA A 357 -12.09 -33.70 -14.50
N SER A 358 -10.81 -33.34 -14.44
CA SER A 358 -10.31 -32.41 -13.43
C SER A 358 -9.88 -31.11 -14.11
N ILE A 359 -10.36 -30.01 -13.56
CA ILE A 359 -9.95 -28.66 -13.94
C ILE A 359 -8.89 -28.25 -12.94
N THR A 360 -7.63 -28.17 -13.36
CA THR A 360 -6.56 -27.58 -12.56
C THR A 360 -6.24 -26.18 -13.06
N THR A 361 -6.22 -25.23 -12.14
CA THR A 361 -5.73 -23.87 -12.38
C THR A 361 -4.27 -23.82 -11.96
N GLU A 362 -3.39 -23.63 -12.95
CA GLU A 362 -1.95 -23.41 -12.71
C GLU A 362 -1.61 -21.95 -13.01
N PHE A 363 -0.64 -21.39 -12.29
CA PHE A 363 -0.07 -20.09 -12.60
C PHE A 363 1.25 -20.30 -13.34
N GLU A 364 1.26 -20.03 -14.65
CA GLU A 364 2.49 -20.02 -15.43
C GLU A 364 3.11 -18.63 -15.36
N MET A 365 4.40 -18.56 -15.00
CA MET A 365 5.18 -17.34 -15.15
C MET A 365 5.51 -17.16 -16.63
N VAL A 366 4.92 -16.16 -17.27
CA VAL A 366 5.34 -15.75 -18.61
C VAL A 366 6.68 -15.04 -18.45
N HIS A 367 7.78 -15.78 -18.56
CA HIS A 367 9.10 -15.16 -18.70
C HIS A 367 9.08 -14.36 -20.00
N ALA A 368 9.51 -13.10 -19.96
CA ALA A 368 9.78 -12.36 -21.19
C ALA A 368 10.73 -13.22 -22.03
N GLY A 369 10.41 -13.43 -23.32
CA GLY A 369 11.15 -14.32 -24.22
C GLY A 369 12.61 -13.91 -24.51
N PHE A 370 13.15 -12.98 -23.73
CA PHE A 370 14.51 -12.49 -23.82
C PHE A 370 15.40 -13.18 -22.80
N THR A 371 16.35 -13.97 -23.30
CA THR A 371 17.49 -14.45 -22.52
C THR A 371 18.70 -13.60 -22.92
N PRO A 372 19.22 -12.75 -22.02
CA PRO A 372 20.39 -11.94 -22.35
C PRO A 372 21.61 -12.84 -22.58
N SER A 373 22.43 -12.47 -23.56
CA SER A 373 23.65 -13.19 -23.92
C SER A 373 24.86 -12.23 -23.93
N ARG A 374 26.06 -12.80 -23.97
CA ARG A 374 27.31 -12.01 -24.05
C ARG A 374 27.35 -11.08 -25.25
N GLN A 375 26.75 -11.47 -26.38
CA GLN A 375 26.66 -10.62 -27.58
C GLN A 375 25.81 -9.36 -27.35
N ASN A 376 24.96 -9.35 -26.32
CA ASN A 376 24.14 -8.20 -25.97
C ASN A 376 24.88 -7.18 -25.11
N LEU A 377 26.00 -7.52 -24.45
CA LEU A 377 26.67 -6.65 -23.47
C LEU A 377 26.97 -5.23 -23.98
N PRO A 378 27.54 -5.01 -25.19
CA PRO A 378 27.77 -3.66 -25.70
C PRO A 378 26.49 -2.81 -25.75
N LYS A 379 25.39 -3.40 -26.27
CA LYS A 379 24.09 -2.73 -26.34
C LYS A 379 23.46 -2.54 -24.95
N LEU A 380 23.66 -3.48 -24.02
CA LEU A 380 23.18 -3.33 -22.65
C LEU A 380 23.87 -2.16 -21.93
N PHE A 381 25.17 -1.97 -22.14
CA PHE A 381 25.87 -0.78 -21.63
C PHE A 381 25.36 0.51 -22.27
N ASP A 382 24.94 0.50 -23.54
CA ASP A 382 24.36 1.67 -24.20
C ASP A 382 23.01 2.08 -23.56
N LEU A 383 22.35 1.15 -22.85
CA LEU A 383 21.04 1.35 -22.24
C LEU A 383 21.08 1.67 -20.74
N LEU A 384 22.24 1.61 -20.07
CA LEU A 384 22.34 1.86 -18.62
C LEU A 384 21.87 3.27 -18.20
N ASP A 385 21.96 4.24 -19.10
CA ASP A 385 21.52 5.62 -18.87
C ASP A 385 20.06 5.88 -19.26
N ASP A 386 19.36 4.88 -19.81
CA ASP A 386 18.00 5.00 -20.30
C ASP A 386 16.99 5.06 -19.15
N SER A 387 16.39 6.24 -18.96
CA SER A 387 15.42 6.54 -17.90
C SER A 387 13.98 6.17 -18.23
N ARG A 388 13.70 5.64 -19.42
CA ARG A 388 12.33 5.25 -19.80
C ARG A 388 11.81 4.18 -18.82
N PRO A 389 10.54 4.23 -18.40
CA PRO A 389 9.97 3.25 -17.48
C PRO A 389 9.81 1.88 -18.15
N THR A 390 9.77 0.84 -17.32
CA THR A 390 9.62 -0.57 -17.68
C THR A 390 8.43 -1.18 -16.97
N ARG A 391 7.98 -2.34 -17.44
CA ARG A 391 6.93 -3.15 -16.79
C ARG A 391 7.35 -3.78 -15.48
N TRP A 392 8.63 -3.68 -15.09
CA TRP A 392 9.04 -4.11 -13.76
C TRP A 392 8.63 -3.04 -12.77
N ILE A 393 7.68 -3.39 -11.92
CA ILE A 393 7.13 -2.54 -10.87
C ILE A 393 7.35 -3.23 -9.53
N ASP A 394 7.84 -2.48 -8.54
CA ASP A 394 7.91 -2.92 -7.15
C ASP A 394 7.23 -1.89 -6.21
N HIS A 395 7.55 -1.97 -4.91
CA HIS A 395 6.99 -1.09 -3.90
C HIS A 395 7.49 0.37 -4.01
N ASP A 396 8.61 0.61 -4.70
CA ASP A 396 9.20 1.92 -4.93
C ASP A 396 8.79 2.56 -6.26
N GLY A 397 8.20 1.77 -7.17
CA GLY A 397 7.58 2.22 -8.41
C GLY A 397 8.00 1.41 -9.65
N ALA A 398 7.82 2.01 -10.82
CA ALA A 398 8.33 1.44 -12.06
C ALA A 398 9.85 1.64 -12.17
N HIS A 399 10.56 0.58 -12.51
CA HIS A 399 11.99 0.66 -12.82
C HIS A 399 12.23 1.26 -14.20
N SER A 400 13.45 1.71 -14.42
CA SER A 400 13.94 2.22 -15.70
C SER A 400 14.56 1.13 -16.59
N VAL A 401 14.66 1.39 -17.89
CA VAL A 401 15.35 0.51 -18.84
C VAL A 401 16.79 0.28 -18.43
N GLY A 402 17.47 1.31 -17.91
CA GLY A 402 18.83 1.18 -17.39
C GLY A 402 18.95 0.20 -16.22
N GLU A 403 17.98 0.17 -15.30
CA GLU A 403 17.95 -0.81 -14.21
C GLU A 403 17.72 -2.24 -14.74
N ASN A 404 16.85 -2.40 -15.73
CA ASN A 404 16.67 -3.69 -16.39
C ASN A 404 17.91 -4.11 -17.21
N ALA A 405 18.60 -3.17 -17.85
CA ALA A 405 19.87 -3.45 -18.53
C ALA A 405 20.94 -3.92 -17.55
N LEU A 406 21.01 -3.30 -16.37
CA LEU A 406 21.91 -3.72 -15.29
C LEU A 406 21.62 -5.15 -14.82
N ARG A 407 20.34 -5.50 -14.65
CA ARG A 407 19.93 -6.88 -14.31
C ARG A 407 20.32 -7.87 -15.41
N ALA A 408 20.11 -7.52 -16.69
CA ALA A 408 20.57 -8.34 -17.81
C ALA A 408 22.09 -8.54 -17.80
N ILE A 409 22.87 -7.49 -17.51
CA ILE A 409 24.33 -7.58 -17.38
C ILE A 409 24.68 -8.53 -16.24
N ALA A 410 24.02 -8.42 -15.08
CA ALA A 410 24.22 -9.31 -13.94
C ALA A 410 23.98 -10.78 -14.31
N MET A 411 22.92 -11.05 -15.08
CA MET A 411 22.60 -12.40 -15.56
C MET A 411 23.65 -12.95 -16.53
N VAL A 412 24.16 -12.11 -17.44
CA VAL A 412 25.18 -12.53 -18.43
C VAL A 412 26.54 -12.78 -17.80
N LEU A 413 26.89 -11.99 -16.79
CA LEU A 413 28.16 -12.09 -16.07
C LEU A 413 28.09 -13.06 -14.88
N GLU A 414 26.89 -13.51 -14.51
CA GLU A 414 26.61 -14.35 -13.32
C GLU A 414 27.16 -13.74 -12.01
N GLN A 415 27.26 -12.40 -11.96
CA GLN A 415 27.78 -11.65 -10.83
C GLN A 415 27.06 -10.30 -10.70
N SER A 416 26.99 -9.77 -9.48
CA SER A 416 26.47 -8.42 -9.22
C SER A 416 27.35 -7.36 -9.90
N PRO A 417 26.80 -6.52 -10.81
CA PRO A 417 27.55 -5.45 -11.46
C PRO A 417 28.08 -4.41 -10.47
N TRP A 418 27.45 -4.29 -9.30
CA TRP A 418 27.87 -3.39 -8.23
C TRP A 418 29.22 -3.76 -7.64
N GLU A 419 29.46 -5.06 -7.44
CA GLU A 419 30.75 -5.57 -6.95
C GLU A 419 31.88 -5.32 -7.94
N LEU A 420 31.57 -5.37 -9.25
CA LEU A 420 32.56 -5.17 -10.31
C LEU A 420 33.13 -3.74 -10.35
N ILE A 421 32.35 -2.77 -9.86
CA ILE A 421 32.71 -1.35 -9.85
C ILE A 421 32.84 -0.76 -8.45
N ASP A 422 32.81 -1.60 -7.41
CA ASP A 422 32.90 -1.20 -6.00
C ASP A 422 31.89 -0.09 -5.63
N ARG A 423 30.65 -0.22 -6.11
CA ARG A 423 29.56 0.71 -5.80
C ARG A 423 28.67 0.11 -4.73
N ASP A 424 28.39 0.87 -3.67
CA ASP A 424 27.37 0.51 -2.69
C ASP A 424 25.98 0.39 -3.35
N PRO A 425 25.28 -0.75 -3.27
CA PRO A 425 23.93 -0.90 -3.82
C PRO A 425 22.89 0.04 -3.18
N ALA A 426 23.11 0.54 -1.97
CA ALA A 426 22.17 1.43 -1.28
C ALA A 426 22.29 2.90 -1.73
N ALA A 427 23.42 3.31 -2.31
CA ALA A 427 23.60 4.69 -2.75
C ALA A 427 22.60 5.09 -3.86
N PRO A 428 22.04 6.33 -3.86
CA PRO A 428 20.97 6.75 -4.76
C PRO A 428 21.25 6.54 -6.25
N TRP A 429 20.28 6.01 -7.01
CA TRP A 429 20.39 5.74 -8.45
C TRP A 429 20.01 6.95 -9.33
N THR A 430 20.73 8.06 -9.16
CA THR A 430 20.54 9.31 -9.92
C THR A 430 21.08 9.21 -11.36
N GLU A 431 20.70 10.13 -12.25
CA GLU A 431 21.23 10.22 -13.62
C GLU A 431 22.76 10.27 -13.66
N GLN A 432 23.36 11.12 -12.82
CA GLN A 432 24.82 11.21 -12.72
C GLN A 432 25.43 9.87 -12.28
N SER A 433 24.82 9.19 -11.30
CA SER A 433 25.32 7.90 -10.82
C SER A 433 25.19 6.80 -11.88
N ARG A 434 24.15 6.84 -12.73
CA ARG A 434 23.99 5.92 -13.87
C ARG A 434 25.12 6.08 -14.88
N GLN A 435 25.43 7.33 -15.25
CA GLN A 435 26.51 7.62 -16.21
C GLN A 435 27.87 7.17 -15.67
N GLN A 436 28.14 7.38 -14.38
CA GLN A 436 29.35 6.94 -13.72
C GLN A 436 29.45 5.41 -13.68
N ALA A 437 28.38 4.72 -13.30
CA ALA A 437 28.33 3.27 -13.29
C ALA A 437 28.51 2.68 -14.69
N ASN A 438 27.91 3.28 -15.71
CA ASN A 438 28.07 2.88 -17.12
C ASN A 438 29.54 2.98 -17.56
N GLN A 439 30.20 4.11 -17.30
CA GLN A 439 31.62 4.29 -17.62
C GLN A 439 32.50 3.27 -16.89
N ALA A 440 32.25 3.02 -15.60
CA ALA A 440 33.01 2.06 -14.81
C ALA A 440 32.81 0.61 -15.31
N LEU A 441 31.57 0.21 -15.61
CA LEU A 441 31.26 -1.12 -16.13
C LEU A 441 31.85 -1.36 -17.52
N ARG A 442 31.86 -0.35 -18.40
CA ARG A 442 32.53 -0.45 -19.71
C ARG A 442 34.03 -0.64 -19.56
N LYS A 443 34.67 0.15 -18.69
CA LYS A 443 36.09 0.03 -18.42
C LYS A 443 36.44 -1.34 -17.82
N TRP A 444 35.61 -1.84 -16.90
CA TRP A 444 35.75 -3.18 -16.35
C TRP A 444 35.61 -4.23 -17.45
N TRP A 445 34.58 -4.14 -18.30
CA TRP A 445 34.37 -5.08 -19.39
C TRP A 445 35.55 -5.11 -20.37
N GLU A 446 36.06 -3.95 -20.79
CA GLU A 446 37.24 -3.87 -21.66
C GLU A 446 38.47 -4.57 -21.08
N ALA A 447 38.65 -4.52 -19.76
CA ALA A 447 39.78 -5.14 -19.07
C ALA A 447 39.63 -6.64 -18.82
N ASN A 448 38.40 -7.16 -18.75
CA ASN A 448 38.12 -8.53 -18.32
C ASN A 448 37.44 -9.39 -19.39
N ARG A 449 36.98 -8.84 -20.51
CA ARG A 449 36.17 -9.57 -21.51
C ARG A 449 36.80 -10.87 -22.01
N ASP A 450 38.13 -10.94 -22.07
CA ASP A 450 38.86 -12.11 -22.57
C ASP A 450 38.66 -13.33 -21.63
N ASP A 451 38.41 -13.11 -20.34
CA ASP A 451 38.05 -14.16 -19.37
C ASP A 451 36.61 -14.69 -19.58
N TYR A 452 35.81 -13.95 -20.35
CA TYR A 452 34.41 -14.25 -20.65
C TYR A 452 34.19 -14.55 -22.14
N GLU A 453 35.21 -14.61 -22.99
CA GLU A 453 35.06 -15.15 -24.34
C GLU A 453 35.25 -16.67 -24.29
N PRO A 454 34.32 -17.48 -24.83
CA PRO A 454 34.63 -18.89 -25.04
C PRO A 454 35.86 -18.96 -25.95
N ALA A 455 36.84 -19.81 -25.60
CA ALA A 455 38.00 -20.03 -26.45
C ALA A 455 37.51 -20.29 -27.89
N PRO A 456 38.09 -19.63 -28.92
CA PRO A 456 37.62 -19.80 -30.29
C PRO A 456 37.65 -21.29 -30.65
N GLU A 457 36.50 -21.81 -31.11
CA GLU A 457 36.36 -23.21 -31.56
C GLU A 457 37.29 -23.55 -32.73
#